data_AF-A0A2A4ZT41-F1
#
_entry.id   AF-A0A2A4ZT41-F1
#
_cell.length_a   1.000
_cell.length_b   1.000
_cell.length_c   1.000
_cell.angle_alpha   90.00
_cell.angle_beta   90.00
_cell.angle_gamma   90.00
#
_symmetry.space_group_name_H-M   'P 1'
#
loop_
_entity.id
_entity.type
_entity.pdbx_description
1 polymer ?
#
loop_
_entity_poly.entity_id
_entity_poly.type
_entity_poly.pdbx_seq_one_letter_code
_entity_poly.pdbx_strand_id
1 'polypeptide(L)'
;MSYFWPMPQVSPLEFDGRCYDEIFDPAFHWELTCHMDIPCSYENLKAVREAHYEAFEAYATGQFERAGFQSEKSANAMLHRVSKDAEQLMSSRDSLCEFEEIQSKLVREIRSNKRKYIRSDGLKLAVTLDEESRDNHLFSLRQLLSDLYISAKRAPNRKPQKPALHYAPKIRPNGDPDMDKLEQAVWDRNWDATDSFENDMRRWKTRSQAHKVPKDQALQCFLRKFQSALTSLSPHPFTHDHNYGGTIQNVSRTVVAVELSFSQHDHKITRQIIVTDIRKINVETLV
;
A
#
# COMPACT_ATOMS: atom_id res chain seq x y z
N MET A 1 48.55 29.29 21.66
CA MET A 1 48.42 29.77 20.26
C MET A 1 47.89 28.61 19.44
N SER A 2 46.59 28.60 19.17
CA SER A 2 45.91 27.50 18.48
C SER A 2 45.91 27.79 16.98
N TYR A 3 46.49 26.87 16.21
CA TYR A 3 46.54 26.95 14.75
C TYR A 3 45.15 26.65 14.19
N PHE A 4 44.50 27.66 13.59
CA PHE A 4 43.35 27.49 12.71
C PHE A 4 43.89 27.28 11.29
N TRP A 5 43.71 26.08 10.75
CA TRP A 5 43.92 25.79 9.33
C TRP A 5 42.64 26.16 8.59
N PRO A 6 42.68 26.95 7.50
CA PRO A 6 41.47 27.34 6.80
C PRO A 6 40.91 26.12 6.05
N MET A 7 39.69 25.70 6.38
CA MET A 7 38.96 24.73 5.57
C MET A 7 38.76 25.30 4.15
N PRO A 8 38.96 24.50 3.09
CA PRO A 8 38.66 24.94 1.73
C PRO A 8 37.17 25.28 1.61
N GLN A 9 36.87 26.31 0.82
CA GLN A 9 35.48 26.75 0.60
C GLN A 9 34.66 25.61 0.00
N VAL A 10 33.63 25.20 0.73
CA VAL A 10 32.62 24.25 0.25
C VAL A 10 31.82 24.96 -0.84
N SER A 11 32.00 24.53 -2.09
CA SER A 11 31.21 25.00 -3.23
C SER A 11 29.73 24.74 -2.98
N PRO A 12 28.82 25.70 -3.22
CA PRO A 12 27.39 25.47 -3.10
C PRO A 12 26.93 24.68 -4.32
N LEU A 13 26.96 23.35 -4.21
CA LEU A 13 26.14 22.51 -5.08
C LEU A 13 24.71 22.66 -4.57
N GLU A 14 23.94 23.55 -5.20
CA GLU A 14 22.49 23.63 -5.02
C GLU A 14 21.87 22.32 -5.54
N PHE A 15 21.61 21.41 -4.61
CA PHE A 15 20.66 20.32 -4.79
C PHE A 15 19.40 20.68 -4.00
N ASP A 16 18.23 20.23 -4.45
CA ASP A 16 16.92 20.52 -3.83
C ASP A 16 16.72 19.74 -2.50
N GLY A 17 17.77 19.63 -1.69
CA GLY A 17 17.89 18.88 -0.43
C GLY A 17 18.02 19.78 0.81
N ARG A 18 17.51 21.02 0.75
CA ARG A 18 17.68 22.03 1.83
C ARG A 18 17.27 21.50 3.21
N CYS A 19 16.20 20.70 3.29
CA CYS A 19 15.77 20.11 4.56
C CYS A 19 16.72 19.03 5.10
N TYR A 20 17.46 18.29 4.26
CA TYR A 20 18.33 17.21 4.75
C TYR A 20 19.55 17.75 5.49
N ASP A 21 20.18 18.79 4.94
CA ASP A 21 21.33 19.46 5.58
C ASP A 21 20.91 20.31 6.79
N GLU A 22 19.62 20.64 6.92
CA GLU A 22 19.03 21.22 8.15
C GLU A 22 18.81 20.18 9.25
N ILE A 23 18.60 18.92 8.87
CA ILE A 23 18.33 17.80 9.78
C ILE A 23 19.64 17.16 10.26
N PHE A 24 20.60 16.95 9.36
CA PHE A 24 21.88 16.32 9.65
C PHE A 24 23.03 17.30 9.43
N ASP A 25 23.73 17.65 10.51
CA ASP A 25 24.89 18.52 10.42
C ASP A 25 26.07 17.82 9.71
N PRO A 26 27.07 18.57 9.20
CA PRO A 26 28.25 17.95 8.59
C PRO A 26 29.07 17.08 9.54
N ALA A 27 28.94 17.27 10.86
CA ALA A 27 29.64 16.47 11.88
C ALA A 27 29.03 15.06 12.02
N PHE A 28 27.74 14.90 11.74
CA PHE A 28 27.03 13.63 11.75
C PHE A 28 27.66 12.63 10.78
N HIS A 29 27.97 13.02 9.54
CA HIS A 29 28.55 12.08 8.56
C HIS A 29 29.95 11.64 8.95
N TRP A 30 30.70 12.50 9.66
CA TRP A 30 31.98 12.14 10.25
C TRP A 30 31.80 11.08 11.35
N GLU A 31 30.91 11.33 12.31
CA GLU A 31 30.60 10.39 13.40
C GLU A 31 30.11 9.05 12.85
N LEU A 32 29.26 9.09 11.83
CA LEU A 32 28.76 7.92 11.11
C LEU A 32 29.91 7.12 10.46
N THR A 33 30.87 7.77 9.79
CA THR A 33 32.07 7.08 9.26
C THR A 33 32.90 6.44 10.36
N CYS A 34 33.09 7.10 11.51
CA CYS A 34 33.83 6.55 12.64
C CYS A 34 33.15 5.30 13.22
N HIS A 35 31.83 5.34 13.43
CA HIS A 35 31.09 4.17 13.92
C HIS A 35 31.13 2.99 12.94
N MET A 36 31.14 3.27 11.64
CA MET A 36 31.15 2.26 10.58
C MET A 36 32.56 1.79 10.19
N ASP A 37 33.62 2.33 10.82
CA ASP A 37 35.03 2.00 10.53
C ASP A 37 35.44 2.30 9.08
N ILE A 38 34.83 3.31 8.49
CA ILE A 38 35.11 3.72 7.11
C ILE A 38 36.27 4.71 7.12
N PRO A 39 37.32 4.53 6.30
CA PRO A 39 38.42 5.47 6.23
C PRO A 39 37.93 6.89 5.93
N CYS A 40 38.34 7.87 6.74
CA CYS A 40 37.87 9.25 6.64
C CYS A 40 38.57 10.01 5.50
N SER A 41 38.31 9.62 4.25
CA SER A 41 38.68 10.36 3.04
C SER A 41 37.52 11.23 2.56
N TYR A 42 37.82 12.29 1.80
CA TYR A 42 36.78 13.14 1.21
C TYR A 42 35.80 12.35 0.33
N GLU A 43 36.31 11.39 -0.45
CA GLU A 43 35.50 10.53 -1.31
C GLU A 43 34.56 9.63 -0.49
N ASN A 44 35.04 9.04 0.60
CA ASN A 44 34.24 8.20 1.47
C ASN A 44 33.20 9.01 2.25
N LEU A 45 33.54 10.20 2.74
CA LEU A 45 32.59 11.10 3.40
C LEU A 45 31.46 11.51 2.45
N LYS A 46 31.81 11.82 1.19
CA LYS A 46 30.83 12.12 0.15
C LYS A 46 29.91 10.91 -0.13
N ALA A 47 30.49 9.72 -0.31
CA ALA A 47 29.74 8.50 -0.57
C ALA A 47 28.81 8.12 0.59
N VAL A 48 29.27 8.26 1.85
CA VAL A 48 28.44 8.01 3.04
C VAL A 48 27.31 9.02 3.14
N ARG A 49 27.55 10.30 2.84
CA ARG A 49 26.51 11.33 2.83
C ARG A 49 25.44 11.05 1.78
N GLU A 50 25.83 10.70 0.56
CA GLU A 50 24.92 10.34 -0.54
C GLU A 50 24.10 9.09 -0.18
N ALA A 51 24.76 8.05 0.33
CA ALA A 51 24.10 6.83 0.76
C ALA A 51 23.09 7.06 1.90
N HIS A 52 23.45 7.86 2.89
CA HIS A 52 22.56 8.19 4.00
C HIS A 52 21.38 9.05 3.52
N TYR A 53 21.61 9.99 2.60
CA TYR A 53 20.55 10.78 1.98
C TYR A 53 19.52 9.88 1.28
N GLU A 54 19.96 8.97 0.41
CA GLU A 54 19.08 8.04 -0.30
C GLU A 54 18.32 7.11 0.67
N ALA A 55 18.99 6.65 1.74
CA ALA A 55 18.35 5.84 2.76
C ALA A 55 17.27 6.64 3.53
N PHE A 56 17.55 7.89 3.86
CA PHE A 56 16.62 8.77 4.56
C PHE A 56 15.44 9.19 3.67
N GLU A 57 15.66 9.42 2.38
CA GLU A 57 14.59 9.64 1.41
C GLU A 57 13.66 8.40 1.30
N ALA A 58 14.24 7.20 1.30
CA ALA A 58 13.47 5.95 1.32
C ALA A 58 12.70 5.76 2.64
N TYR A 59 13.25 6.20 3.77
CA TYR A 59 12.53 6.25 5.05
C TYR A 59 11.29 7.16 4.96
N ALA A 60 11.47 8.39 4.45
CA ALA A 60 10.37 9.35 4.30
C ALA A 60 9.28 8.83 3.36
N THR A 61 9.69 8.23 2.24
CA THR A 61 8.79 7.55 1.30
C THR A 61 8.01 6.43 1.99
N GLY A 62 8.70 5.57 2.75
CA GLY A 62 8.05 4.48 3.50
C GLY A 62 7.07 4.97 4.59
N GLN A 63 7.33 6.13 5.21
CA GLN A 63 6.36 6.78 6.11
C GLN A 63 5.12 7.25 5.34
N PHE A 64 5.31 7.84 4.17
CA PHE A 64 4.22 8.33 3.33
C PHE A 64 3.35 7.19 2.80
N GLU A 65 3.96 6.11 2.31
CA GLU A 65 3.28 4.88 1.90
C GLU A 65 2.44 4.29 3.03
N ARG A 66 3.00 4.28 4.26
CA ARG A 66 2.28 3.80 5.44
C ARG A 66 1.12 4.70 5.83
N ALA A 67 1.28 6.03 5.73
CA ALA A 67 0.20 6.97 6.01
C ALA A 67 -0.94 6.84 4.99
N GLY A 68 -0.61 6.59 3.72
CA GLY A 68 -1.57 6.32 2.65
C GLY A 68 -2.13 4.89 2.65
N PHE A 69 -1.58 3.99 3.46
CA PHE A 69 -1.98 2.59 3.46
C PHE A 69 -3.41 2.41 4.01
N GLN A 70 -4.27 1.82 3.19
CA GLN A 70 -5.57 1.35 3.62
C GLN A 70 -5.50 -0.15 3.89
N SER A 71 -6.06 -0.61 5.01
CA SER A 71 -6.09 -2.05 5.29
C SER A 71 -6.96 -2.81 4.28
N GLU A 72 -6.59 -4.06 3.98
CA GLU A 72 -7.40 -4.97 3.14
C GLU A 72 -8.85 -5.05 3.65
N LYS A 73 -9.05 -5.05 4.97
CA LYS A 73 -10.38 -5.02 5.61
C LYS A 73 -11.16 -3.76 5.26
N SER A 74 -10.51 -2.59 5.29
CA SER A 74 -11.12 -1.30 4.93
C SER A 74 -11.48 -1.26 3.45
N ALA A 75 -10.56 -1.68 2.58
CA ALA A 75 -10.80 -1.75 1.14
C ALA A 75 -11.97 -2.69 0.81
N ASN A 76 -12.00 -3.88 1.39
CA ASN A 76 -13.09 -4.84 1.22
C ASN A 76 -14.43 -4.29 1.75
N ALA A 77 -14.43 -3.55 2.86
CA ALA A 77 -15.64 -2.91 3.41
C ALA A 77 -16.19 -1.83 2.46
N MET A 78 -15.31 -1.04 1.84
CA MET A 78 -15.71 -0.05 0.84
C MET A 78 -16.29 -0.72 -0.41
N LEU A 79 -15.66 -1.77 -0.93
CA LEU A 79 -16.20 -2.55 -2.05
C LEU A 79 -17.57 -3.15 -1.72
N HIS A 80 -17.76 -3.68 -0.51
CA HIS A 80 -19.06 -4.17 -0.06
C HIS A 80 -20.11 -3.05 -0.05
N ARG A 81 -19.76 -1.87 0.47
CA ARG A 81 -20.66 -0.70 0.46
C ARG A 81 -21.04 -0.29 -0.95
N VAL A 82 -20.06 -0.20 -1.86
CA VAL A 82 -20.29 0.11 -3.28
C VAL A 82 -21.26 -0.90 -3.91
N SER A 83 -21.09 -2.20 -3.62
CA SER A 83 -22.02 -3.21 -4.14
C SER A 83 -23.45 -3.03 -3.62
N LYS A 84 -23.62 -2.72 -2.33
CA LYS A 84 -24.94 -2.46 -1.72
C LYS A 84 -25.60 -1.22 -2.29
N ASP A 85 -24.83 -0.15 -2.46
CA ASP A 85 -25.34 1.12 -2.99
C ASP A 85 -25.78 0.95 -4.46
N ALA A 86 -25.03 0.16 -5.25
CA ALA A 86 -25.40 -0.19 -6.62
C ALA A 86 -26.69 -1.02 -6.68
N GLU A 87 -26.82 -2.04 -5.83
CA GLU A 87 -28.03 -2.88 -5.71
C GLU A 87 -29.26 -2.06 -5.31
N GLN A 88 -29.11 -1.15 -4.33
CA GLN A 88 -30.18 -0.25 -3.91
C GLN A 88 -30.62 0.68 -5.05
N LEU A 89 -29.66 1.18 -5.84
CA LEU A 89 -29.97 2.06 -6.96
C LEU A 89 -30.61 1.28 -8.13
N MET A 90 -30.20 0.03 -8.37
CA MET A 90 -30.87 -0.87 -9.32
C MET A 90 -32.33 -1.10 -8.91
N SER A 91 -32.59 -1.46 -7.65
CA SER A 91 -33.95 -1.65 -7.14
C SER A 91 -34.80 -0.38 -7.28
N SER A 92 -34.23 0.78 -6.94
CA SER A 92 -34.94 2.07 -7.10
C SER A 92 -35.25 2.37 -8.57
N ARG A 93 -34.35 2.01 -9.50
CA ARG A 93 -34.55 2.16 -10.94
C ARG A 93 -35.63 1.21 -11.45
N ASP A 94 -35.67 -0.03 -10.97
CA ASP A 94 -36.68 -1.00 -11.39
C ASP A 94 -38.08 -0.56 -10.92
N SER A 95 -38.20 -0.02 -9.71
CA SER A 95 -39.43 0.63 -9.25
C SER A 95 -39.83 1.84 -10.10
N LEU A 96 -38.88 2.60 -10.65
CA LEU A 96 -39.19 3.69 -11.59
C LEU A 96 -39.71 3.16 -12.94
N CYS A 97 -39.27 1.98 -13.38
CA CYS A 97 -39.73 1.38 -14.64
C CYS A 97 -41.13 0.76 -14.56
N GLU A 98 -41.66 0.56 -13.36
CA GLU A 98 -43.09 0.21 -13.17
C GLU A 98 -44.01 1.40 -13.54
N PHE A 99 -43.46 2.62 -13.70
CA PHE A 99 -44.21 3.84 -14.00
C PHE A 99 -43.60 4.62 -15.18
N GLU A 100 -43.96 4.24 -16.42
CA GLU A 100 -43.42 4.77 -17.68
C GLU A 100 -43.50 6.32 -17.79
N GLU A 101 -44.59 6.93 -17.31
CA GLU A 101 -44.77 8.38 -17.31
C GLU A 101 -43.76 9.10 -16.39
N ILE A 102 -43.41 8.48 -15.25
CA ILE A 102 -42.46 9.03 -14.28
C ILE A 102 -41.05 8.97 -14.84
N GLN A 103 -40.68 7.87 -15.50
CA GLN A 103 -39.39 7.73 -16.16
C GLN A 103 -39.19 8.83 -17.22
N SER A 104 -40.19 9.05 -18.06
CA SER A 104 -40.18 10.10 -19.08
C SER A 104 -40.04 11.51 -18.49
N LYS A 105 -40.73 11.78 -17.38
CA LYS A 105 -40.65 13.06 -16.66
C LYS A 105 -39.25 13.28 -16.06
N LEU A 106 -38.68 12.26 -15.42
CA LEU A 106 -37.34 12.32 -14.85
C LEU A 106 -36.26 12.56 -15.92
N VAL A 107 -36.34 11.86 -17.05
CA VAL A 107 -35.42 12.03 -18.19
C VAL A 107 -35.49 13.46 -18.74
N ARG A 108 -36.70 14.02 -18.86
CA ARG A 108 -36.89 15.41 -19.30
C ARG A 108 -36.25 16.41 -18.33
N GLU A 109 -36.39 16.20 -17.03
CA GLU A 109 -35.78 17.04 -16.00
C GLU A 109 -34.25 16.92 -15.94
N ILE A 110 -33.69 15.72 -16.16
CA ILE A 110 -32.22 15.57 -16.26
C ILE A 110 -31.70 16.30 -17.51
N ARG A 111 -32.42 16.18 -18.63
CA ARG A 111 -32.06 16.85 -19.89
C ARG A 111 -32.22 18.37 -19.82
N SER A 112 -33.15 18.91 -19.03
CA SER A 112 -33.30 20.35 -18.83
C SER A 112 -32.19 20.91 -17.93
N ASN A 113 -31.63 20.10 -17.02
CA ASN A 113 -30.60 20.48 -16.05
C ASN A 113 -29.16 20.15 -16.49
N LYS A 114 -28.78 20.42 -17.74
CA LYS A 114 -27.49 20.02 -18.36
C LYS A 114 -26.20 20.50 -17.66
N ARG A 115 -26.30 21.49 -16.77
CA ARG A 115 -25.14 22.11 -16.08
C ARG A 115 -25.06 21.80 -14.59
N LYS A 116 -26.08 21.16 -14.02
CA LYS A 116 -26.23 21.03 -12.55
C LYS A 116 -25.37 19.91 -11.95
N TYR A 117 -25.01 18.92 -12.77
CA TYR A 117 -24.16 17.78 -12.39
C TYR A 117 -23.07 17.57 -13.44
N ILE A 118 -22.00 18.34 -13.32
CA ILE A 118 -20.76 18.20 -14.09
C ILE A 118 -19.71 17.67 -13.11
N ARG A 119 -19.14 16.48 -13.36
CA ARG A 119 -17.97 16.01 -12.60
C ARG A 119 -16.78 16.94 -12.86
N SER A 120 -15.78 16.89 -12.00
CA SER A 120 -14.52 17.64 -12.14
C SER A 120 -13.77 17.40 -13.47
N ASP A 121 -14.08 16.30 -14.16
CA ASP A 121 -13.56 15.93 -15.49
C ASP A 121 -14.47 16.34 -16.66
N GLY A 122 -15.57 17.06 -16.42
CA GLY A 122 -16.49 17.56 -17.44
C GLY A 122 -17.62 16.60 -17.86
N LEU A 123 -17.67 15.38 -17.32
CA LEU A 123 -18.73 14.42 -17.64
C LEU A 123 -20.10 14.87 -17.08
N LYS A 124 -21.11 14.84 -17.95
CA LYS A 124 -22.49 15.27 -17.64
C LYS A 124 -23.40 14.06 -17.49
N LEU A 125 -24.24 14.07 -16.47
CA LEU A 125 -25.28 13.03 -16.26
C LEU A 125 -26.22 12.86 -17.47
N ALA A 126 -26.44 13.92 -18.25
CA ALA A 126 -27.24 13.86 -19.46
C ALA A 126 -26.63 12.98 -20.57
N VAL A 127 -25.32 12.74 -20.54
CA VAL A 127 -24.60 11.91 -21.54
C VAL A 127 -24.75 10.41 -21.22
N THR A 128 -25.07 10.06 -19.98
CA THR A 128 -25.32 8.67 -19.56
C THR A 128 -26.76 8.20 -19.78
N LEU A 129 -27.63 9.06 -20.34
CA LEU A 129 -29.00 8.72 -20.70
C LEU A 129 -29.03 8.23 -22.15
N ASP A 130 -29.77 7.14 -22.41
CA ASP A 130 -29.89 6.60 -23.76
C ASP A 130 -30.75 7.54 -24.63
N GLU A 131 -30.22 7.93 -25.79
CA GLU A 131 -30.89 8.88 -26.69
C GLU A 131 -32.03 8.25 -27.49
N GLU A 132 -32.00 6.93 -27.74
CA GLU A 132 -32.77 6.31 -28.83
C GLU A 132 -33.88 5.32 -28.43
N SER A 133 -33.95 4.85 -27.17
CA SER A 133 -34.97 3.85 -26.76
C SER A 133 -36.13 4.49 -25.99
N ARG A 134 -37.33 4.55 -26.61
CA ARG A 134 -38.57 5.03 -25.96
C ARG A 134 -38.95 4.23 -24.72
N ASP A 135 -38.59 2.94 -24.70
CA ASP A 135 -38.99 2.02 -23.63
C ASP A 135 -37.88 1.82 -22.59
N ASN A 136 -36.69 2.41 -22.78
CA ASN A 136 -35.52 2.08 -21.96
C ASN A 136 -34.51 3.22 -21.80
N HIS A 137 -34.97 4.44 -21.51
CA HIS A 137 -34.14 5.64 -21.32
C HIS A 137 -33.04 5.57 -20.23
N LEU A 138 -33.06 4.53 -19.39
CA LEU A 138 -32.11 4.30 -18.29
C LEU A 138 -31.35 2.98 -18.45
N PHE A 139 -31.21 2.47 -19.67
CA PHE A 139 -30.54 1.20 -19.96
C PHE A 139 -29.03 1.29 -19.69
N SER A 140 -28.35 2.34 -20.16
CA SER A 140 -26.93 2.58 -19.87
C SER A 140 -26.65 2.70 -18.38
N LEU A 141 -27.54 3.36 -17.64
CA LEU A 141 -27.46 3.44 -16.18
C LEU A 141 -27.64 2.05 -15.54
N ARG A 142 -28.59 1.25 -16.02
CA ARG A 142 -28.78 -0.14 -15.55
C ARG A 142 -27.55 -0.99 -15.80
N GLN A 143 -26.96 -0.91 -17.00
CA GLN A 143 -25.76 -1.67 -17.34
C GLN A 143 -24.59 -1.27 -16.43
N LEU A 144 -24.34 0.03 -16.27
CA LEU A 144 -23.30 0.53 -15.37
C LEU A 144 -23.51 0.03 -13.94
N LEU A 145 -24.73 0.09 -13.41
CA LEU A 145 -25.01 -0.35 -12.04
C LEU A 145 -24.86 -1.86 -11.87
N SER A 146 -25.28 -2.64 -12.86
CA SER A 146 -25.07 -4.08 -12.89
C SER A 146 -23.58 -4.41 -12.89
N ASP A 147 -22.79 -3.77 -13.77
CA ASP A 147 -21.35 -4.00 -13.85
C ASP A 147 -20.64 -3.59 -12.56
N LEU A 148 -21.06 -2.47 -11.96
CA LEU A 148 -20.51 -1.96 -10.70
C LEU A 148 -20.85 -2.89 -9.53
N TYR A 149 -22.08 -3.38 -9.45
CA TYR A 149 -22.53 -4.36 -8.45
C TYR A 149 -21.74 -5.67 -8.57
N ILE A 150 -21.68 -6.25 -9.77
CA ILE A 150 -20.99 -7.52 -10.04
C ILE A 150 -19.49 -7.39 -9.75
N SER A 151 -18.87 -6.32 -10.26
CA SER A 151 -17.43 -6.08 -10.10
C SER A 151 -17.08 -5.81 -8.65
N ALA A 152 -17.87 -4.99 -7.94
CA ALA A 152 -17.65 -4.69 -6.52
C ALA A 152 -17.90 -5.91 -5.62
N LYS A 153 -18.78 -6.85 -6.01
CA LYS A 153 -18.94 -8.13 -5.30
C LYS A 153 -17.76 -9.08 -5.51
N ARG A 154 -17.14 -9.07 -6.69
CA ARG A 154 -16.02 -9.98 -7.06
C ARG A 154 -14.63 -9.48 -6.69
N ALA A 155 -14.42 -8.16 -6.71
CA ALA A 155 -13.12 -7.53 -6.41
C ALA A 155 -12.55 -7.81 -5.00
N PRO A 156 -13.35 -7.96 -3.92
CA PRO A 156 -12.80 -8.20 -2.59
C PRO A 156 -11.93 -9.46 -2.52
N ASN A 157 -10.74 -9.35 -1.93
CA ASN A 157 -9.91 -10.52 -1.68
C ASN A 157 -10.48 -11.33 -0.51
N ARG A 158 -11.34 -12.30 -0.82
CA ARG A 158 -11.95 -13.20 0.16
C ARG A 158 -11.10 -14.45 0.34
N LYS A 159 -11.03 -14.93 1.58
CA LYS A 159 -10.47 -16.25 1.87
C LYS A 159 -11.32 -17.32 1.18
N PRO A 160 -10.73 -18.20 0.37
CA PRO A 160 -11.46 -19.31 -0.24
C PRO A 160 -12.13 -20.14 0.86
N GLN A 161 -13.41 -20.42 0.69
CA GLN A 161 -14.13 -21.34 1.55
C GLN A 161 -14.01 -22.74 0.95
N LYS A 162 -13.75 -23.76 1.78
CA LYS A 162 -13.86 -25.14 1.28
C LYS A 162 -15.28 -25.29 0.73
N PRO A 163 -15.47 -25.90 -0.45
CA PRO A 163 -16.80 -26.29 -0.87
C PRO A 163 -17.33 -27.20 0.24
N ALA A 164 -18.24 -26.66 1.06
CA ALA A 164 -18.90 -27.46 2.05
C ALA A 164 -19.67 -28.51 1.25
N LEU A 165 -19.38 -29.79 1.48
CA LEU A 165 -20.23 -30.91 1.09
C LEU A 165 -21.67 -30.79 1.65
N HIS A 166 -21.95 -29.72 2.41
CA HIS A 166 -23.24 -29.38 3.03
C HIS A 166 -23.95 -28.16 2.41
N TYR A 167 -23.62 -27.75 1.17
CA TYR A 167 -24.61 -27.06 0.34
C TYR A 167 -25.58 -28.10 -0.25
N ALA A 168 -26.24 -28.89 0.60
CA ALA A 168 -27.59 -29.28 0.25
C ALA A 168 -28.33 -27.95 0.07
N PRO A 169 -29.04 -27.72 -1.06
CA PRO A 169 -29.85 -26.52 -1.20
C PRO A 169 -30.67 -26.43 0.08
N LYS A 170 -30.49 -25.35 0.84
CA LYS A 170 -31.29 -25.15 2.05
C LYS A 170 -32.71 -24.94 1.54
N ILE A 171 -33.44 -26.04 1.44
CA ILE A 171 -34.82 -26.02 1.00
C ILE A 171 -35.54 -25.16 2.04
N ARG A 172 -36.23 -24.13 1.56
CA ARG A 172 -37.09 -23.31 2.40
C ARG A 172 -38.14 -24.25 3.06
N PRO A 173 -38.75 -23.88 4.19
CA PRO A 173 -39.75 -24.73 4.85
C PRO A 173 -40.92 -25.17 3.95
N ASN A 174 -41.13 -24.49 2.83
CA ASN A 174 -42.14 -24.76 1.81
C ASN A 174 -41.72 -25.77 0.72
N GLY A 175 -40.49 -26.30 0.75
CA GLY A 175 -40.02 -27.25 -0.26
C GLY A 175 -39.27 -26.64 -1.44
N ASP A 176 -39.17 -25.31 -1.53
CA ASP A 176 -38.48 -24.65 -2.65
C ASP A 176 -36.98 -24.45 -2.38
N PRO A 177 -36.12 -24.55 -3.41
CA PRO A 177 -34.73 -24.15 -3.30
C PRO A 177 -34.64 -22.67 -2.93
N ASP A 178 -33.83 -22.34 -1.92
CA ASP A 178 -33.55 -20.94 -1.58
C ASP A 178 -32.61 -20.33 -2.64
N MET A 179 -33.21 -19.81 -3.72
CA MET A 179 -32.48 -19.27 -4.87
C MET A 179 -31.50 -18.16 -4.48
N ASP A 180 -31.87 -17.31 -3.52
CA ASP A 180 -30.98 -16.24 -3.02
C ASP A 180 -29.69 -16.81 -2.40
N LYS A 181 -29.81 -17.90 -1.64
CA LYS A 181 -28.65 -18.58 -1.03
C LYS A 181 -27.85 -19.38 -2.07
N LEU A 182 -28.51 -19.93 -3.08
CA LEU A 182 -27.86 -20.63 -4.19
C LEU A 182 -27.05 -19.65 -5.04
N GLU A 183 -27.65 -18.53 -5.43
CA GLU A 183 -26.95 -17.44 -6.10
C GLU A 183 -25.80 -16.94 -5.26
N GLN A 184 -26.00 -16.70 -3.97
CA GLN A 184 -24.92 -16.28 -3.08
C GLN A 184 -23.79 -17.31 -2.99
N ALA A 185 -24.09 -18.61 -3.00
CA ALA A 185 -23.08 -19.67 -3.05
C ALA A 185 -22.34 -19.72 -4.40
N VAL A 186 -23.02 -19.40 -5.51
CA VAL A 186 -22.40 -19.24 -6.84
C VAL A 186 -21.52 -18.00 -6.89
N TRP A 187 -21.92 -16.90 -6.25
CA TRP A 187 -21.14 -15.67 -6.14
C TRP A 187 -19.94 -15.78 -5.19
N ASP A 188 -20.09 -16.50 -4.08
CA ASP A 188 -19.03 -16.74 -3.08
C ASP A 188 -18.00 -17.77 -3.57
N ARG A 189 -18.40 -18.67 -4.46
CA ARG A 189 -17.46 -19.39 -5.31
C ARG A 189 -16.91 -18.38 -6.32
N ASN A 190 -15.72 -17.84 -6.03
CA ASN A 190 -14.83 -17.40 -7.10
C ASN A 190 -14.54 -18.63 -7.97
N TRP A 191 -15.44 -18.92 -8.91
CA TRP A 191 -15.40 -20.07 -9.78
C TRP A 191 -14.40 -19.78 -10.90
N ASP A 192 -13.12 -19.70 -10.56
CA ASP A 192 -12.08 -20.11 -11.49
C ASP A 192 -12.27 -21.62 -11.62
N ALA A 193 -13.01 -22.04 -12.65
CA ALA A 193 -13.56 -23.37 -12.88
C ALA A 193 -12.51 -24.51 -13.03
N THR A 194 -11.26 -24.31 -12.63
CA THR A 194 -10.14 -25.16 -13.04
C THR A 194 -9.11 -25.43 -11.96
N ASP A 195 -9.05 -24.69 -10.85
CA ASP A 195 -7.98 -24.85 -9.86
C ASP A 195 -8.44 -25.53 -8.57
N SER A 196 -7.54 -26.34 -7.99
CA SER A 196 -7.81 -27.00 -6.72
C SER A 196 -7.98 -25.97 -5.60
N PHE A 197 -8.81 -26.25 -4.59
CA PHE A 197 -8.96 -25.39 -3.39
C PHE A 197 -7.61 -25.00 -2.75
N GLU A 198 -6.60 -25.88 -2.86
CA GLU A 198 -5.26 -25.62 -2.38
C GLU A 198 -4.57 -24.51 -3.16
N ASN A 199 -4.73 -24.48 -4.48
CA ASN A 199 -4.17 -23.44 -5.35
C ASN A 199 -4.85 -22.09 -5.08
N ASP A 200 -6.18 -22.08 -4.91
CA ASP A 200 -6.90 -20.87 -4.49
C ASP A 200 -6.43 -20.37 -3.13
N MET A 201 -6.23 -21.27 -2.18
CA MET A 201 -5.72 -20.92 -0.85
C MET A 201 -4.30 -20.35 -0.93
N ARG A 202 -3.43 -20.89 -1.79
CA ARG A 202 -2.09 -20.32 -2.04
C ARG A 202 -2.19 -18.94 -2.66
N ARG A 203 -2.97 -18.77 -3.74
CA ARG A 203 -3.20 -17.47 -4.40
C ARG A 203 -3.73 -16.43 -3.42
N TRP A 204 -4.73 -16.78 -2.60
CA TRP A 204 -5.25 -15.89 -1.56
C TRP A 204 -4.19 -15.50 -0.53
N LYS A 205 -3.38 -16.46 -0.05
CA LYS A 205 -2.26 -16.17 0.87
C LYS A 205 -1.28 -15.20 0.23
N THR A 206 -0.87 -15.42 -1.02
CA THR A 206 0.04 -14.53 -1.74
C THR A 206 -0.54 -13.12 -1.88
N ARG A 207 -1.81 -12.98 -2.31
CA ARG A 207 -2.48 -11.67 -2.42
C ARG A 207 -2.62 -10.97 -1.06
N SER A 208 -3.02 -11.70 -0.02
CA SER A 208 -3.19 -11.13 1.32
C SER A 208 -1.83 -10.76 1.95
N GLN A 209 -0.77 -11.53 1.68
CA GLN A 209 0.59 -11.17 2.10
C GLN A 209 1.10 -9.93 1.37
N ALA A 210 0.91 -9.83 0.05
CA ALA A 210 1.31 -8.66 -0.73
C ALA A 210 0.59 -7.37 -0.26
N HIS A 211 -0.62 -7.49 0.30
CA HIS A 211 -1.36 -6.36 0.86
C HIS A 211 -0.88 -5.97 2.28
N LYS A 212 -0.02 -6.75 2.92
CA LYS A 212 0.47 -6.40 4.27
C LYS A 212 1.62 -5.42 4.14
N VAL A 213 1.41 -4.21 4.65
CA VAL A 213 2.50 -3.28 4.93
C VAL A 213 3.05 -3.60 6.33
N PRO A 214 4.37 -3.88 6.47
CA PRO A 214 5.02 -4.08 7.75
C PRO A 214 4.78 -2.92 8.72
N LYS A 215 4.68 -3.23 10.02
CA LYS A 215 4.59 -2.20 11.06
C LYS A 215 5.80 -1.25 11.04
N ASP A 216 6.94 -1.68 10.54
CA ASP A 216 8.16 -0.88 10.55
C ASP A 216 8.63 -0.58 9.11
N GLN A 217 7.68 -0.48 8.17
CA GLN A 217 7.94 -0.27 6.73
C GLN A 217 8.97 0.83 6.44
N ALA A 218 8.83 2.00 7.08
CA ALA A 218 9.75 3.10 6.89
C ALA A 218 11.21 2.75 7.26
N LEU A 219 11.39 2.10 8.41
CA LEU A 219 12.72 1.63 8.85
C LEU A 219 13.24 0.53 7.92
N GLN A 220 12.38 -0.38 7.45
CA GLN A 220 12.80 -1.40 6.49
C GLN A 220 13.25 -0.80 5.15
N CYS A 221 12.56 0.22 4.64
CA CYS A 221 12.97 0.94 3.44
C CYS A 221 14.33 1.62 3.62
N PHE A 222 14.54 2.29 4.76
CA PHE A 222 15.84 2.85 5.13
C PHE A 222 16.93 1.78 5.11
N LEU A 223 16.72 0.70 5.86
CA LEU A 223 17.73 -0.34 6.06
C LEU A 223 18.09 -1.05 4.75
N ARG A 224 17.12 -1.32 3.86
CA ARG A 224 17.40 -1.93 2.54
C ARG A 224 18.30 -1.05 1.67
N LYS A 225 18.03 0.27 1.64
CA LYS A 225 18.87 1.22 0.91
C LYS A 225 20.23 1.38 1.55
N PHE A 226 20.26 1.51 2.88
CA PHE A 226 21.49 1.70 3.64
C PHE A 226 22.40 0.47 3.60
N GLN A 227 21.84 -0.75 3.58
CA GLN A 227 22.58 -2.00 3.48
C GLN A 227 23.48 -2.06 2.24
N SER A 228 22.97 -1.62 1.09
CA SER A 228 23.73 -1.64 -0.17
C SER A 228 24.99 -0.79 -0.07
N ALA A 229 24.90 0.38 0.55
CA ALA A 229 26.03 1.30 0.73
C ALA A 229 26.96 0.87 1.87
N LEU A 230 26.40 0.34 2.96
CA LEU A 230 27.19 -0.16 4.08
C LEU A 230 28.07 -1.34 3.67
N THR A 231 27.51 -2.27 2.91
CA THR A 231 28.24 -3.48 2.46
C THR A 231 29.36 -3.13 1.47
N SER A 232 29.26 -2.01 0.75
CA SER A 232 30.30 -1.56 -0.17
C SER A 232 31.38 -0.70 0.48
N LEU A 233 31.03 0.10 1.50
CA LEU A 233 31.94 1.08 2.11
C LEU A 233 32.57 0.61 3.43
N SER A 234 31.85 -0.20 4.22
CA SER A 234 32.32 -0.69 5.52
C SER A 234 32.97 -2.07 5.39
N PRO A 235 34.08 -2.34 6.09
CA PRO A 235 34.64 -3.69 6.18
C PRO A 235 33.80 -4.62 7.07
N HIS A 236 32.79 -4.09 7.77
CA HIS A 236 31.92 -4.84 8.68
C HIS A 236 30.62 -5.26 7.98
N PRO A 237 30.14 -6.50 8.17
CA PRO A 237 28.94 -6.99 7.53
C PRO A 237 27.70 -6.34 8.15
N PHE A 238 26.66 -6.25 7.34
CA PHE A 238 25.35 -5.74 7.75
C PHE A 238 24.63 -6.77 8.63
N THR A 239 24.95 -6.79 9.93
CA THR A 239 24.43 -7.78 10.87
C THR A 239 23.93 -7.16 12.15
N HIS A 240 23.03 -7.88 12.82
CA HIS A 240 22.50 -7.53 14.13
C HIS A 240 23.26 -8.22 15.28
N ASP A 241 24.11 -9.20 14.96
CA ASP A 241 24.82 -10.05 15.93
C ASP A 241 26.17 -9.46 16.36
N HIS A 242 26.63 -9.88 17.54
CA HIS A 242 27.85 -9.39 18.20
C HIS A 242 29.13 -10.15 17.78
N ASN A 243 29.04 -11.03 16.79
CA ASN A 243 30.10 -12.00 16.52
C ASN A 243 30.98 -11.56 15.35
N TYR A 244 31.95 -10.69 15.67
CA TYR A 244 33.27 -10.78 15.04
C TYR A 244 34.15 -11.61 15.94
N GLY A 245 34.73 -12.69 15.39
CA GLY A 245 35.53 -13.65 16.14
C GLY A 245 36.62 -12.97 16.97
N GLY A 246 36.57 -13.17 18.30
CA GLY A 246 37.71 -12.95 19.20
C GLY A 246 37.55 -11.87 20.27
N THR A 247 36.54 -10.98 20.23
CA THR A 247 36.37 -9.96 21.27
C THR A 247 34.96 -9.94 21.83
N ILE A 248 34.88 -10.29 23.12
CA ILE A 248 33.68 -10.21 23.96
C ILE A 248 33.25 -8.72 24.03
N GLN A 249 32.02 -8.41 23.60
CA GLN A 249 31.32 -7.10 23.72
C GLN A 249 31.43 -6.04 22.60
N ASN A 250 31.71 -6.40 21.35
CA ASN A 250 31.53 -5.41 20.26
C ASN A 250 30.06 -5.33 19.82
N VAL A 251 29.41 -4.26 20.25
CA VAL A 251 28.08 -3.82 19.83
C VAL A 251 28.04 -3.73 18.29
N SER A 252 27.02 -4.30 17.61
CA SER A 252 26.94 -4.23 16.14
C SER A 252 27.04 -2.79 15.65
N ARG A 253 28.06 -2.52 14.82
CA ARG A 253 28.32 -1.20 14.22
C ARG A 253 27.17 -0.74 13.34
N THR A 254 26.52 -1.67 12.64
CA THR A 254 25.30 -1.39 11.85
C THR A 254 24.19 -0.87 12.76
N VAL A 255 23.95 -1.53 13.90
CA VAL A 255 22.90 -1.12 14.84
C VAL A 255 23.23 0.26 15.44
N VAL A 256 24.50 0.52 15.77
CA VAL A 256 24.93 1.83 16.30
C VAL A 256 24.80 2.94 15.26
N ALA A 257 25.20 2.68 14.01
CA ALA A 257 25.08 3.63 12.91
C ALA A 257 23.60 4.00 12.64
N VAL A 258 22.72 3.00 12.60
CA VAL A 258 21.28 3.22 12.43
C VAL A 258 20.68 3.93 13.65
N GLU A 259 21.09 3.57 14.87
CA GLU A 259 20.65 4.25 16.09
C GLU A 259 21.07 5.72 16.08
N LEU A 260 22.29 6.04 15.65
CA LEU A 260 22.77 7.40 15.47
C LEU A 260 21.87 8.18 14.49
N SER A 261 21.57 7.61 13.31
CA SER A 261 20.70 8.21 12.29
C SER A 261 19.31 8.61 12.80
N PHE A 262 18.75 7.88 13.77
CA PHE A 262 17.38 8.13 14.26
C PHE A 262 17.32 8.76 15.65
N SER A 263 18.43 8.79 16.39
CA SER A 263 18.52 9.30 17.77
C SER A 263 17.95 10.71 17.94
N GLN A 264 18.07 11.55 16.92
CA GLN A 264 17.64 12.95 16.95
C GLN A 264 16.26 13.20 16.31
N HIS A 265 15.71 12.24 15.56
CA HIS A 265 14.53 12.49 14.71
C HIS A 265 13.36 11.54 14.94
N ASP A 266 13.59 10.33 15.46
CA ASP A 266 12.52 9.39 15.80
C ASP A 266 12.87 8.53 17.01
N HIS A 267 12.59 9.04 18.21
CA HIS A 267 12.79 8.34 19.48
C HIS A 267 11.95 7.07 19.64
N LYS A 268 10.99 6.81 18.74
CA LYS A 268 10.21 5.56 18.76
C LYS A 268 10.99 4.41 18.13
N ILE A 269 12.01 4.69 17.33
CA ILE A 269 12.92 3.69 16.76
C ILE A 269 13.92 3.30 17.84
N THR A 270 13.56 2.27 18.59
CA THR A 270 14.44 1.70 19.60
C THR A 270 15.45 0.74 18.99
N ARG A 271 16.58 0.56 19.67
CA ARG A 271 17.60 -0.44 19.33
C ARG A 271 17.05 -1.85 19.07
N GLN A 272 16.03 -2.27 19.84
CA GLN A 272 15.39 -3.57 19.68
C GLN A 272 14.61 -3.68 18.35
N ILE A 273 13.97 -2.59 17.91
CA ILE A 273 13.26 -2.53 16.62
C ILE A 273 14.28 -2.64 15.48
N ILE A 274 15.38 -1.88 15.55
CA ILE A 274 16.48 -1.93 14.57
C ILE A 274 17.01 -3.36 14.42
N VAL A 275 17.34 -4.04 15.52
CA VAL A 275 17.80 -5.44 15.51
C VAL A 275 16.78 -6.37 14.87
N THR A 276 15.50 -6.18 15.18
CA THR A 276 14.41 -7.03 14.67
C THR A 276 14.23 -6.85 13.16
N ASP A 277 14.36 -5.64 12.62
CA ASP A 277 14.21 -5.41 11.18
C ASP A 277 15.45 -5.78 10.37
N ILE A 278 16.66 -5.60 10.91
CA ILE A 278 17.88 -6.14 10.27
C ILE A 278 17.78 -7.67 10.13
N ARG A 279 17.26 -8.38 11.14
CA ARG A 279 16.99 -9.82 11.06
C ARG A 279 16.06 -10.17 9.90
N LYS A 280 14.96 -9.43 9.73
CA LYS A 280 14.00 -9.69 8.66
C LYS A 280 14.62 -9.47 7.29
N ILE A 281 15.35 -8.37 7.10
CA ILE A 281 16.01 -8.04 5.82
C ILE A 281 17.07 -9.09 5.45
N ASN A 282 17.87 -9.54 6.43
CA ASN A 282 18.87 -10.57 6.18
C ASN A 282 18.24 -11.93 5.82
N VAL A 283 17.08 -12.27 6.37
CA VAL A 283 16.32 -13.47 5.96
C VAL A 283 15.77 -13.31 4.54
N GLU A 284 15.27 -12.12 4.19
CA GLU A 284 14.76 -11.81 2.84
C GLU A 284 15.87 -11.84 1.77
N THR A 285 17.11 -11.49 2.11
CA THR A 285 18.24 -11.42 1.17
C THR A 285 18.87 -12.80 0.89
N LEU A 286 18.59 -13.81 1.72
CA LEU A 286 19.12 -15.18 1.59
C LEU A 286 18.20 -16.11 0.78
N VAL A 287 17.05 -15.61 0.29
CA VAL A 287 16.06 -16.32 -0.55
C VAL A 287 16.14 -15.81 -1.97
#